data_AF-A0A850SZ49-F1
#
_entry.id   AF-A0A850SZ49-F1
#
_cell.length_a   1.000
_cell.length_b   1.000
_cell.length_c   1.000
_cell.angle_alpha   90.00
_cell.angle_beta   90.00
_cell.angle_gamma   90.00
#
_symmetry.space_group_name_H-M   'P 1'
#
loop_
_entity.id
_entity.type
_entity.pdbx_description
1 polymer ?
#
loop_
_entity_poly.entity_id
_entity_poly.type
_entity_poly.pdbx_seq_one_letter_code
_entity_poly.pdbx_strand_id
1 'polypeptide(L)'
;MQEIFDKYNKRTVLFIEYLDIRRNAGDDHVQLFFNYLKGKYAKKNLDLIILSDDAALNFFIDIHVQLFEDVPAVFCGINNFNPEILAAQSNITGVNEEITLAETMEMAFGRIPIFPVMQQPMNCASLPFVSNNSISLTYNMNVA
;
A
#
# COMPACT_ATOMS: atom_id res chain seq x y z
N MET A 1 -15.44 -8.63 -2.54
CA MET A 1 -16.12 -8.20 -1.28
C MET A 1 -17.61 -8.50 -1.32
N GLN A 2 -18.35 -8.06 -2.34
CA GLN A 2 -19.81 -8.30 -2.46
C GLN A 2 -20.22 -9.78 -2.39
N GLU A 3 -19.53 -10.67 -3.12
CA GLU A 3 -19.83 -12.11 -3.12
C GLU A 3 -19.79 -12.77 -1.72
N ILE A 4 -18.91 -12.27 -0.85
CA ILE A 4 -18.79 -12.78 0.53
C ILE A 4 -20.03 -12.38 1.32
N PHE A 5 -20.47 -11.13 1.22
CA PHE A 5 -21.67 -10.67 1.92
C PHE A 5 -22.94 -11.36 1.40
N ASP A 6 -23.06 -11.56 0.10
CA ASP A 6 -24.19 -12.29 -0.50
C ASP A 6 -24.23 -13.75 -0.03
N LYS A 7 -23.06 -14.37 0.19
CA LYS A 7 -22.94 -15.73 0.71
C LYS A 7 -23.38 -15.84 2.17
N TYR A 8 -22.98 -14.89 3.02
CA TYR A 8 -23.17 -15.01 4.48
C TYR A 8 -24.42 -14.29 5.01
N ASN A 9 -24.93 -13.25 4.33
CA ASN A 9 -26.09 -12.51 4.79
C ASN A 9 -26.87 -11.85 3.64
N LYS A 10 -27.96 -12.49 3.22
CA LYS A 10 -28.83 -12.02 2.12
C LYS A 10 -29.61 -10.72 2.41
N ARG A 11 -29.44 -10.10 3.57
CA ARG A 11 -30.12 -8.85 3.97
C ARG A 11 -29.17 -7.68 4.13
N THR A 12 -27.92 -7.78 3.67
CA THR A 12 -26.98 -6.67 3.66
C THR A 12 -27.20 -5.81 2.42
N VAL A 13 -27.43 -4.51 2.60
CA VAL A 13 -27.42 -3.53 1.50
C VAL A 13 -26.03 -2.95 1.41
N LEU A 14 -25.33 -3.24 0.31
CA LEU A 14 -23.97 -2.77 0.08
C LEU A 14 -23.98 -1.52 -0.80
N PHE A 15 -23.29 -0.47 -0.34
CA PHE A 15 -22.93 0.68 -1.16
C PHE A 15 -21.42 0.67 -1.34
N ILE A 16 -20.96 0.83 -2.58
CA ILE A 16 -19.53 0.84 -2.91
C ILE A 16 -19.21 2.19 -3.54
N GLU A 17 -18.27 2.91 -2.93
CA GLU A 17 -17.71 4.13 -3.48
C GLU A 17 -16.23 3.92 -3.79
N TYR A 18 -15.79 4.44 -4.93
CA TYR A 18 -14.40 4.35 -5.35
C TYR A 18 -13.73 5.71 -5.15
N LEU A 19 -12.69 5.73 -4.31
CA LEU A 19 -11.86 6.91 -4.08
C LEU A 19 -10.61 6.84 -4.98
N ASP A 20 -10.52 7.72 -5.98
CA ASP A 20 -9.39 7.77 -6.92
C ASP A 20 -8.47 8.97 -6.65
N ILE A 21 -8.09 9.15 -5.38
CA ILE A 21 -7.30 10.31 -4.94
C ILE A 21 -5.83 10.21 -5.35
N ARG A 22 -5.27 9.01 -5.49
CA ARG A 22 -3.87 8.81 -5.90
C ARG A 22 -3.61 9.27 -7.34
N ARG A 23 -4.61 9.17 -8.23
CA ARG A 23 -4.50 9.64 -9.62
C ARG A 23 -4.97 11.08 -9.80
N ASN A 24 -5.80 11.57 -8.89
CA ASN A 24 -6.41 12.89 -8.92
C ASN A 24 -6.17 13.63 -7.61
N ALA A 25 -4.90 13.87 -7.28
CA ALA A 25 -4.48 14.42 -5.99
C ALA A 25 -4.72 15.94 -5.81
N GLY A 26 -5.49 16.57 -6.70
CA GLY A 26 -5.82 17.99 -6.56
C GLY A 26 -6.89 18.19 -5.48
N ASP A 27 -6.74 19.23 -4.64
CA ASP A 27 -7.68 19.57 -3.57
C ASP A 27 -9.13 19.69 -4.08
N ASP A 28 -9.31 20.16 -5.32
CA ASP A 28 -10.61 20.24 -5.99
C ASP A 28 -11.31 18.89 -6.11
N HIS A 29 -10.56 17.81 -6.38
CA HIS A 29 -11.12 16.45 -6.52
C HIS A 29 -11.58 15.90 -5.17
N VAL A 30 -10.78 16.12 -4.13
CA VAL A 30 -11.10 15.73 -2.75
C VAL A 30 -12.38 16.42 -2.30
N GLN A 31 -12.48 17.73 -2.54
CA GLN A 31 -13.65 18.51 -2.18
C GLN A 31 -14.89 18.10 -2.99
N LEU A 32 -14.73 17.79 -4.27
CA LEU A 32 -15.82 17.29 -5.11
C LEU A 32 -16.36 15.95 -4.57
N PHE A 33 -15.46 15.04 -4.20
CA PHE A 33 -15.83 13.74 -3.64
C PHE A 33 -16.51 13.88 -2.27
N PHE A 34 -16.01 14.78 -1.40
CA PHE A 34 -16.68 15.12 -0.14
C PHE A 34 -18.11 15.62 -0.37
N ASN A 35 -18.31 16.57 -1.28
CA ASN A 35 -19.63 17.12 -1.60
C ASN A 35 -20.56 16.04 -2.17
N TYR A 36 -20.02 15.15 -3.00
CA TYR A 36 -20.74 13.99 -3.53
C TYR A 36 -21.24 13.07 -2.40
N LEU A 37 -20.36 12.67 -1.48
CA LEU A 37 -20.72 11.82 -0.34
C LEU A 37 -21.76 12.50 0.55
N LYS A 38 -21.56 13.78 0.87
CA LYS A 38 -22.51 14.58 1.64
C LYS A 38 -23.89 14.58 1.02
N GLY A 39 -24.01 14.83 -0.29
CA GLY A 39 -25.29 14.81 -0.99
C GLY A 39 -25.93 13.42 -1.04
N LYS A 40 -25.13 12.38 -1.33
CA LYS A 40 -25.61 11.00 -1.51
C LYS A 40 -26.09 10.36 -0.20
N TYR A 41 -25.41 10.67 0.90
CA TYR A 41 -25.65 10.03 2.20
C TYR A 41 -26.43 10.91 3.20
N ALA A 42 -26.80 12.16 2.86
CA ALA A 42 -27.55 13.07 3.74
C ALA A 42 -28.85 12.51 4.35
N LYS A 43 -29.49 11.52 3.71
CA LYS A 43 -30.74 10.90 4.18
C LYS A 43 -30.63 9.38 4.32
N LYS A 44 -29.40 8.86 4.37
CA LYS A 44 -29.14 7.42 4.50
C LYS A 44 -28.50 7.16 5.86
N ASN A 45 -29.09 6.24 6.60
CA ASN A 45 -28.47 5.73 7.83
C ASN A 45 -27.57 4.56 7.44
N LEU A 46 -26.28 4.70 7.72
CA LEU A 46 -25.30 3.65 7.54
C LEU A 46 -25.01 3.02 8.89
N ASP A 47 -25.00 1.68 8.94
CA ASP A 47 -24.66 0.95 10.17
C ASP A 47 -23.14 0.76 10.32
N LEU A 48 -22.40 0.78 9.21
CA LEU A 48 -20.97 0.51 9.15
C LEU A 48 -20.34 1.09 7.88
N ILE A 49 -19.12 1.60 7.99
CA ILE A 49 -18.27 2.00 6.86
C ILE A 49 -17.05 1.09 6.80
N ILE A 50 -16.69 0.64 5.60
CA ILE A 50 -15.48 -0.16 5.37
C ILE A 50 -14.51 0.66 4.53
N LEU A 51 -13.28 0.82 5.02
CA LEU A 51 -12.23 1.60 4.38
C LEU A 51 -11.17 0.64 3.84
N SER A 52 -11.03 0.60 2.52
CA SER A 52 -10.04 -0.24 1.85
C SER A 52 -8.87 0.63 1.42
N ASP A 53 -7.66 0.27 1.86
CA ASP A 53 -6.40 1.00 1.60
C ASP A 53 -6.17 2.25 2.51
N ASP A 54 -4.91 2.63 2.61
CA ASP A 54 -4.42 3.77 3.40
C ASP A 54 -5.06 5.12 2.98
N ALA A 55 -5.26 5.32 1.68
CA ALA A 55 -5.80 6.54 1.11
C ALA A 55 -7.26 6.75 1.54
N ALA A 56 -8.04 5.66 1.64
CA ALA A 56 -9.41 5.72 2.14
C ALA A 56 -9.45 6.04 3.63
N LEU A 57 -8.54 5.45 4.43
CA LEU A 57 -8.44 5.76 5.86
C LEU A 57 -8.09 7.24 6.08
N ASN A 58 -7.04 7.73 5.43
CA ASN A 58 -6.58 9.11 5.59
C ASN A 58 -7.67 10.11 5.19
N PHE A 59 -8.31 9.92 4.04
CA PHE A 59 -9.43 10.76 3.62
C PHE A 59 -10.58 10.72 4.64
N PHE A 60 -10.93 9.55 5.15
CA PHE A 60 -12.02 9.39 6.11
C PHE A 60 -11.75 10.11 7.43
N ILE A 61 -10.52 10.04 7.95
CA ILE A 61 -10.13 10.73 9.20
C ILE A 61 -10.44 12.22 9.11
N ASP A 62 -10.20 12.86 7.96
CA ASP A 62 -10.43 14.30 7.77
C ASP A 62 -11.92 14.69 7.72
N ILE A 63 -12.79 13.78 7.23
CA ILE A 63 -14.18 14.12 6.91
C ILE A 63 -15.23 13.51 7.85
N HIS A 64 -14.88 12.45 8.58
CA HIS A 64 -15.87 11.60 9.24
C HIS A 64 -16.64 12.32 10.34
N VAL A 65 -16.02 13.21 11.11
CA VAL A 65 -16.73 14.01 12.12
C VAL A 65 -17.85 14.85 11.49
N GLN A 66 -17.68 15.31 10.24
CA GLN A 66 -18.67 16.15 9.57
C GLN A 66 -19.80 15.37 8.90
N LEU A 67 -19.56 14.12 8.49
CA LEU A 67 -20.49 13.35 7.66
C LEU A 67 -21.00 12.05 8.30
N PHE A 68 -20.23 11.48 9.23
CA PHE A 68 -20.37 10.11 9.73
C PHE A 68 -19.97 9.98 11.20
N GLU A 69 -20.17 11.03 12.01
CA GLU A 69 -19.72 11.10 13.42
C GLU A 69 -20.12 9.85 14.23
N ASP A 70 -21.38 9.43 14.10
CA ASP A 70 -21.94 8.29 14.83
C ASP A 70 -21.77 6.94 14.15
N VAL A 71 -21.18 6.88 12.94
CA VAL A 71 -21.08 5.65 12.16
C VAL A 71 -19.71 5.01 12.37
N PRO A 72 -19.63 3.77 12.88
CA PRO A 72 -18.35 3.10 13.06
C PRO A 72 -17.69 2.79 11.71
N ALA A 73 -16.37 2.89 11.68
CA ALA A 73 -15.57 2.55 10.50
C ALA A 73 -14.58 1.42 10.78
N VAL A 74 -14.48 0.48 9.84
CA VAL A 74 -13.53 -0.63 9.87
C VAL A 74 -12.58 -0.52 8.68
N PHE A 75 -11.29 -0.37 8.91
CA PHE A 75 -10.28 -0.36 7.85
C PHE A 75 -9.71 -1.75 7.56
N CYS A 76 -9.30 -1.97 6.32
CA CYS A 76 -8.58 -3.15 5.88
C CYS A 76 -7.60 -2.82 4.75
N GLY A 77 -6.61 -3.69 4.55
CA GLY A 77 -5.65 -3.54 3.45
C GLY A 77 -4.67 -2.38 3.65
N ILE A 78 -4.33 -2.05 4.90
CA ILE A 78 -3.39 -0.97 5.22
C ILE A 78 -2.00 -1.54 5.46
N ASN A 79 -1.05 -1.07 4.66
CA ASN A 79 0.36 -1.37 4.82
C ASN A 79 0.96 -0.58 6.00
N ASN A 80 1.75 -1.24 6.85
CA ASN A 80 2.60 -0.58 7.86
C ASN A 80 1.82 0.38 8.78
N PHE A 81 0.63 -0.03 9.22
CA PHE A 81 -0.25 0.78 10.06
C PHE A 81 0.43 1.24 11.36
N ASN A 82 0.42 2.56 11.62
CA ASN A 82 0.83 3.14 12.90
C ASN A 82 -0.42 3.42 13.76
N PRO A 83 -0.55 2.78 14.95
CA PRO A 83 -1.67 3.02 15.87
C PRO A 83 -1.86 4.48 16.28
N GLU A 84 -0.81 5.30 16.25
CA GLU A 84 -0.89 6.73 16.58
C GLU A 84 -1.83 7.51 15.64
N ILE A 85 -2.02 7.03 14.41
CA ILE A 85 -2.96 7.62 13.43
C ILE A 85 -4.39 7.62 13.98
N LEU A 86 -4.74 6.65 14.84
CA LEU A 86 -6.06 6.52 15.45
C LEU A 86 -6.11 6.96 16.91
N ALA A 87 -5.03 7.50 17.48
CA ALA A 87 -4.97 7.81 18.91
C ALA A 87 -6.07 8.79 19.38
N ALA A 88 -6.66 9.56 18.47
CA ALA A 88 -7.78 10.47 18.74
C ALA A 88 -9.15 9.96 18.25
N GLN A 89 -9.23 8.77 17.65
CA GLN A 89 -10.42 8.27 16.94
C GLN A 89 -10.96 6.99 17.58
N SER A 90 -12.03 7.11 18.39
CA SER A 90 -12.61 5.98 19.13
C SER A 90 -13.58 5.11 18.32
N ASN A 91 -14.10 5.63 17.20
CA ASN A 91 -15.08 4.97 16.32
C ASN A 91 -14.45 4.30 15.09
N ILE A 92 -13.12 4.28 14.99
CA ILE A 92 -12.38 3.68 13.87
C ILE A 92 -11.55 2.48 14.38
N THR A 93 -11.70 1.33 13.75
CA THR A 93 -10.93 0.10 14.04
C THR A 93 -10.58 -0.63 12.75
N GLY A 94 -9.84 -1.74 12.77
CA GLY A 94 -9.52 -2.45 11.53
C GLY A 94 -8.46 -3.53 11.63
N VAL A 95 -8.03 -4.01 10.46
CA VAL A 95 -7.01 -5.04 10.28
C VAL A 95 -5.86 -4.46 9.46
N ASN A 96 -4.65 -4.52 10.00
CA ASN A 96 -3.42 -4.11 9.31
C ASN A 96 -2.78 -5.28 8.55
N GLU A 97 -2.08 -4.96 7.46
CA GLU A 97 -1.24 -5.89 6.73
C GLU A 97 0.22 -5.66 7.15
N GLU A 98 0.80 -6.65 7.84
CA GLU A 98 2.21 -6.66 8.19
C GLU A 98 2.97 -7.49 7.16
N ILE A 99 3.85 -6.84 6.38
CA ILE A 99 4.65 -7.52 5.37
C ILE A 99 5.95 -8.01 6.00
N THR A 100 6.16 -9.32 6.01
CA THR A 100 7.41 -9.96 6.41
C THR A 100 8.38 -10.00 5.22
N LEU A 101 9.28 -9.01 5.14
CA LEU A 101 10.32 -8.96 4.09
C LEU A 101 11.22 -10.20 4.14
N ALA A 102 11.54 -10.70 5.35
CA ALA A 102 12.37 -11.87 5.54
C ALA A 102 11.78 -13.13 4.88
N GLU A 103 10.51 -13.42 5.14
CA GLU A 103 9.82 -14.58 4.56
C GLU A 103 9.71 -14.45 3.04
N THR A 104 9.50 -13.24 2.54
CA THR A 104 9.48 -12.96 1.10
C THR A 104 10.84 -13.23 0.46
N MET A 105 11.94 -12.79 1.10
CA MET A 105 13.30 -13.06 0.63
C MET A 105 13.67 -14.55 0.72
N GLU A 106 13.29 -15.23 1.80
CA GLU A 106 13.52 -16.67 1.95
C GLU A 106 12.78 -17.48 0.88
N MET A 107 11.51 -17.15 0.60
CA MET A 107 10.77 -17.78 -0.49
C MET A 107 11.39 -17.49 -1.86
N ALA A 108 11.89 -16.27 -2.09
CA ALA A 108 12.55 -15.90 -3.33
C ALA A 108 13.86 -16.67 -3.52
N PHE A 109 14.74 -16.71 -2.52
CA PHE A 109 16.01 -17.46 -2.58
C PHE A 109 15.80 -18.98 -2.62
N GLY A 110 14.75 -19.50 -1.97
CA GLY A 110 14.40 -20.92 -2.04
C GLY A 110 13.86 -21.37 -3.41
N ARG A 111 13.39 -20.44 -4.25
CA ARG A 111 12.78 -20.74 -5.56
C ARG A 111 13.55 -20.23 -6.76
N ILE A 112 14.45 -19.26 -6.58
CA ILE A 112 15.38 -18.83 -7.62
C ILE A 112 16.60 -19.73 -7.54
N PRO A 113 16.83 -20.66 -8.49
CA PRO A 113 18.15 -21.26 -8.63
C PRO A 113 19.12 -20.09 -8.85
N ILE A 114 20.03 -19.89 -7.92
CA ILE A 114 21.20 -19.04 -8.14
C ILE A 114 21.81 -19.47 -9.47
N PHE A 115 21.60 -18.70 -10.53
CA PHE A 115 22.41 -18.87 -11.73
C PHE A 115 23.85 -18.76 -11.25
N PRO A 116 24.68 -19.78 -11.47
CA PRO A 116 26.05 -19.73 -11.01
C PRO A 116 26.67 -18.49 -11.64
N VAL A 117 26.98 -17.50 -10.80
CA VAL A 117 27.90 -16.44 -11.15
C VAL A 117 29.10 -17.16 -11.74
N MET A 118 29.42 -16.88 -13.00
CA MET A 118 30.48 -17.56 -13.75
C MET A 118 31.79 -17.54 -12.95
N GLN A 119 32.02 -18.58 -12.16
CA GLN A 119 33.31 -18.91 -11.58
C GLN A 119 34.08 -19.67 -12.65
N GLN A 120 34.52 -18.97 -13.68
CA GLN A 120 35.73 -19.35 -14.38
C GLN A 120 36.63 -18.13 -14.42
N PRO A 121 37.84 -18.18 -13.82
CA PRO A 121 38.85 -17.20 -14.15
C PRO A 121 39.15 -17.39 -15.64
N MET A 122 38.70 -16.46 -16.49
CA MET A 122 39.20 -16.40 -17.86
C MET A 122 40.71 -16.24 -17.79
N ASN A 123 41.43 -17.26 -18.26
CA ASN A 123 42.86 -17.19 -18.50
C ASN A 123 43.08 -16.14 -19.63
N CYS A 124 43.49 -14.93 -19.24
CA CYS A 124 43.68 -13.79 -20.13
C CYS A 124 45.00 -13.87 -20.92
N ALA A 125 45.37 -15.05 -21.42
CA ALA A 125 46.65 -15.30 -22.09
C ALA A 125 46.55 -15.46 -23.63
N SER A 126 45.40 -15.17 -24.24
CA SER A 126 45.24 -15.33 -25.70
C SER A 126 44.30 -14.33 -26.36
N LEU A 127 44.47 -13.04 -26.09
CA LEU A 127 43.83 -11.98 -26.90
C LEU A 127 44.88 -10.93 -27.31
N PRO A 128 44.94 -10.54 -28.60
CA PRO A 128 45.92 -9.60 -29.09
C PRO A 128 45.67 -8.21 -28.51
N PHE A 129 46.75 -7.62 -28.00
CA PHE A 129 46.89 -6.26 -27.55
C PHE A 129 46.36 -5.26 -28.59
N VAL A 130 45.33 -4.48 -28.23
CA VAL A 130 45.04 -3.20 -28.88
C VAL A 130 44.76 -2.15 -27.80
N SER A 131 45.47 -1.04 -27.95
CA SER A 131 45.73 0.04 -27.01
C SER A 131 44.58 1.04 -26.81
N ASN A 132 44.69 1.76 -25.70
CA ASN A 132 44.18 3.11 -25.41
C ASN A 132 42.71 3.26 -24.99
N ASN A 133 42.49 3.28 -23.68
CA ASN A 133 42.13 4.54 -22.99
C ASN A 133 42.18 4.36 -21.47
N SER A 134 42.96 5.22 -20.83
CA SER A 134 43.14 5.33 -19.39
C SER A 134 41.90 5.93 -18.72
N ILE A 135 41.24 5.16 -17.86
CA ILE A 135 40.39 5.69 -16.78
C ILE A 135 40.74 4.91 -15.51
N SER A 136 41.51 5.54 -14.63
CA SER A 136 41.81 5.04 -13.30
C SER A 136 40.69 5.45 -12.34
N LEU A 137 39.97 4.48 -11.77
CA LEU A 137 39.12 4.66 -10.61
C LEU A 137 39.63 3.73 -9.51
N THR A 138 40.46 4.27 -8.61
CA THR A 138 40.97 3.58 -7.42
C THR A 138 39.89 3.63 -6.34
N TYR A 139 39.29 2.49 -6.01
CA TYR A 139 38.45 2.36 -4.81
C TYR A 139 39.29 1.71 -3.70
N ASN A 140 39.69 2.50 -2.70
CA ASN A 140 40.36 2.01 -1.50
C ASN A 140 39.31 1.42 -0.55
N MET A 141 39.38 0.10 -0.29
CA MET A 141 38.81 -0.47 0.93
C MET A 141 39.96 -0.84 1.87
N ASN A 142 40.21 0.03 2.84
CA ASN A 142 40.86 -0.34 4.09
C ASN A 142 39.75 -0.59 5.10
N VAL A 143 39.58 -1.85 5.51
CA VAL A 143 38.95 -2.19 6.78
C VAL A 143 40.01 -2.96 7.55
N ALA A 144 40.50 -2.32 8.61
CA ALA A 144 41.20 -2.96 9.72
C ALA A 144 40.17 -3.26 10.81
#